data_AF-A0A2N9NLK1-F1
#
_entry.id   AF-A0A2N9NLK1-F1
#
_cell.length_a   1.000
_cell.length_b   1.000
_cell.length_c   1.000
_cell.angle_alpha   90.00
_cell.angle_beta   90.00
_cell.angle_gamma   90.00
#
_symmetry.space_group_name_H-M   'P 1'
#
loop_
_entity.id
_entity.type
_entity.pdbx_description
1 polymer ?
#
loop_
_entity_poly.entity_id
_entity_poly.type
_entity_poly.pdbx_seq_one_letter_code
_entity_poly.pdbx_strand_id
1 'polypeptide(L)'
;MAKPEFIFSVEHTFTIAGRGVCAVGLRHTQVNSLRPGDRIELRRADGTVVRSQVAAVEWRQTYAVTPPPIEERRFPVLLAPPLLQSDVPAGTKVWLMERAPNQTVERTASQPSGRPGLFKRLWRLARGRSASRSATPRHETSRRTR
;
A
#
# COMPACT_ATOMS: atom_id res chain seq x y z
N MET A 1 6.80 -28.90 -13.62
CA MET A 1 6.05 -27.68 -13.22
C MET A 1 5.18 -28.03 -12.02
N ALA A 2 5.08 -27.13 -11.04
CA ALA A 2 4.16 -27.33 -9.92
C ALA A 2 2.71 -27.36 -10.43
N LYS A 3 1.87 -28.18 -9.80
CA LYS A 3 0.44 -28.24 -10.13
C LYS A 3 -0.23 -26.91 -9.73
N PRO A 4 -1.08 -26.31 -10.59
CA PRO A 4 -1.85 -25.13 -10.22
C PRO A 4 -2.69 -25.37 -8.97
N GLU A 5 -2.64 -24.44 -8.03
CA GLU A 5 -3.37 -24.50 -6.75
C GLU A 5 -4.47 -23.44 -6.75
N PHE A 6 -5.72 -23.86 -6.51
CA PHE A 6 -6.82 -22.92 -6.35
C PHE A 6 -6.69 -22.20 -5.01
N ILE A 7 -6.76 -20.87 -5.03
CA ILE A 7 -6.67 -20.07 -3.81
C ILE A 7 -8.05 -19.56 -3.39
N PHE A 8 -8.69 -18.74 -4.22
CA PHE A 8 -10.00 -18.16 -3.88
C PHE A 8 -10.79 -17.72 -5.12
N SER A 9 -12.08 -17.45 -4.93
CA SER A 9 -12.93 -16.80 -5.92
C SER A 9 -13.11 -15.32 -5.56
N VAL A 10 -12.97 -14.44 -6.55
CA VAL A 10 -13.16 -12.99 -6.39
C VAL A 10 -14.62 -12.70 -6.10
N GLU A 11 -14.90 -12.05 -4.97
CA GLU A 11 -16.23 -11.61 -4.57
C GLU A 11 -16.54 -10.22 -5.13
N HIS A 12 -15.56 -9.31 -5.07
CA HIS A 12 -15.62 -7.99 -5.69
C HIS A 12 -14.21 -7.43 -5.91
N THR A 13 -14.13 -6.30 -6.60
CA THR A 13 -12.89 -5.60 -6.88
C THR A 13 -13.00 -4.12 -6.59
N PHE A 14 -11.86 -3.50 -6.32
CA PHE A 14 -11.73 -2.05 -6.27
C PHE A 14 -10.34 -1.65 -6.77
N THR A 15 -10.14 -0.39 -7.09
CA THR A 15 -8.83 0.12 -7.49
C THR A 15 -8.23 0.97 -6.37
N ILE A 16 -6.91 0.90 -6.22
CA ILE A 16 -6.15 1.87 -5.44
C ILE A 16 -5.41 2.76 -6.45
N ALA A 17 -5.70 4.06 -6.40
CA ALA A 17 -5.09 5.04 -7.31
C ALA A 17 -3.57 4.92 -7.32
N GLY A 18 -2.99 4.80 -8.51
CA GLY A 18 -1.55 4.65 -8.71
C GLY A 18 -0.95 3.28 -8.35
N ARG A 19 -1.74 2.31 -7.84
CA ARG A 19 -1.24 0.97 -7.45
C ARG A 19 -1.85 -0.17 -8.28
N GLY A 20 -3.12 -0.07 -8.64
CA GLY A 20 -3.80 -1.06 -9.47
C GLY A 20 -5.08 -1.64 -8.86
N VAL A 21 -5.45 -2.83 -9.32
CA VAL A 21 -6.70 -3.53 -8.95
C VAL A 21 -6.46 -4.44 -7.75
N CYS A 22 -7.35 -4.33 -6.77
CA CYS A 22 -7.47 -5.28 -5.67
C CYS A 22 -8.60 -6.27 -5.94
N ALA A 23 -8.28 -7.55 -5.91
CA ALA A 23 -9.24 -8.65 -5.91
C ALA A 23 -9.56 -9.06 -4.47
N VAL A 24 -10.83 -8.98 -4.08
CA VAL A 24 -11.28 -9.31 -2.72
C VAL A 24 -11.91 -10.69 -2.72
N GLY A 25 -11.53 -11.52 -1.75
CA GLY A 25 -12.08 -12.87 -1.58
C GLY A 25 -11.16 -13.83 -0.83
N LEU A 26 -9.91 -13.43 -0.57
CA LEU A 26 -8.97 -14.22 0.24
C LEU A 26 -9.46 -14.29 1.69
N ARG A 27 -9.62 -15.49 2.23
CA ARG A 27 -10.08 -15.70 3.61
C ARG A 27 -8.95 -15.52 4.62
N HIS A 28 -9.30 -15.28 5.88
CA HIS A 28 -8.32 -15.17 6.96
C HIS A 28 -7.37 -16.37 7.07
N THR A 29 -7.90 -17.58 6.94
CA THR A 29 -7.11 -18.84 6.97
C THR A 29 -6.15 -18.99 5.79
N GLN A 30 -6.29 -18.15 4.77
CA GLN A 30 -5.52 -18.20 3.52
C GLN A 30 -4.56 -17.01 3.37
N VAL A 31 -4.47 -16.09 4.34
CA VAL A 31 -3.67 -14.86 4.17
C VAL A 31 -2.18 -15.17 3.90
N ASN A 32 -1.67 -16.30 4.40
CA ASN A 32 -0.30 -16.75 4.14
C ASN A 32 -0.15 -17.61 2.88
N SER A 33 -1.24 -17.86 2.14
CA SER A 33 -1.21 -18.69 0.93
C SER A 33 -0.78 -17.92 -0.32
N LEU A 34 -0.56 -16.61 -0.23
CA LEU A 34 -0.05 -15.77 -1.31
C LEU A 34 0.98 -14.78 -0.76
N ARG A 35 1.97 -14.45 -1.57
CA ARG A 35 2.99 -13.43 -1.26
C ARG A 35 3.32 -12.59 -2.49
N PRO A 36 3.86 -11.36 -2.29
CA PRO A 36 4.35 -10.55 -3.39
C PRO A 36 5.28 -11.34 -4.33
N GLY A 37 5.07 -11.17 -5.63
CA GLY A 37 5.79 -11.85 -6.71
C GLY A 37 5.25 -13.23 -7.11
N ASP A 38 4.32 -13.82 -6.35
CA ASP A 38 3.69 -15.08 -6.76
C ASP A 38 2.99 -14.91 -8.11
N ARG A 39 3.24 -15.82 -9.04
CA ARG A 39 2.59 -15.83 -10.37
C ARG A 39 1.25 -16.54 -10.27
N ILE A 40 0.22 -15.88 -10.77
CA ILE A 40 -1.17 -16.32 -10.66
C ILE A 40 -1.86 -16.31 -12.02
N GLU A 41 -2.90 -17.14 -12.12
CA GLU A 41 -3.89 -17.10 -13.19
C GLU A 41 -5.24 -16.65 -12.62
N LEU A 42 -5.85 -15.70 -13.32
CA LEU A 42 -7.21 -15.22 -13.11
C LEU A 42 -8.08 -15.89 -14.17
N ARG A 43 -8.90 -16.85 -13.75
CA ARG A 43 -9.75 -17.64 -14.65
C ARG A 43 -11.18 -17.18 -14.53
N ARG A 44 -11.69 -16.51 -15.56
CA ARG A 44 -13.06 -15.99 -15.63
C ARG A 44 -14.04 -17.13 -15.95
N ALA A 45 -15.32 -16.87 -15.69
CA ALA A 45 -16.39 -17.83 -15.98
C ALA A 45 -16.61 -18.05 -17.49
N ASP A 46 -16.27 -17.07 -18.31
CA ASP A 46 -16.33 -17.15 -19.79
C ASP A 46 -15.18 -17.98 -20.41
N GLY A 47 -14.28 -18.54 -19.58
CA GLY A 47 -13.12 -19.32 -20.01
C GLY A 47 -11.86 -18.48 -20.26
N THR A 48 -11.94 -17.16 -20.20
CA THR A 48 -10.78 -16.27 -20.34
C THR A 48 -9.80 -16.48 -19.20
N VAL A 49 -8.51 -16.60 -19.53
CA VAL A 49 -7.42 -16.70 -18.56
C VAL A 49 -6.50 -15.51 -18.69
N VAL A 50 -6.32 -14.77 -17.60
CA VAL A 50 -5.38 -13.66 -17.51
C VAL A 50 -4.25 -14.04 -16.56
N ARG A 51 -3.00 -13.89 -17.00
CA ARG A 51 -1.83 -14.13 -16.15
C ARG A 51 -1.39 -12.83 -15.50
N SER A 52 -1.06 -12.89 -14.22
CA SER A 52 -0.59 -11.75 -13.45
C SER A 52 0.35 -12.19 -12.31
N GLN A 53 0.72 -11.25 -11.46
CA GLN A 53 1.47 -11.48 -10.24
C GLN A 53 0.77 -10.81 -9.06
N VAL A 54 0.94 -11.37 -7.88
CA VAL A 54 0.57 -10.71 -6.63
C VAL A 54 1.54 -9.56 -6.39
N ALA A 55 1.04 -8.33 -6.32
CA ALA A 55 1.85 -7.19 -5.91
C ALA A 55 1.89 -7.06 -4.38
N ALA A 56 0.75 -7.31 -3.71
CA ALA A 56 0.64 -7.32 -2.26
C ALA A 56 -0.62 -8.06 -1.78
N VAL A 57 -0.61 -8.51 -0.52
CA VAL A 57 -1.84 -8.85 0.21
C VAL A 57 -2.11 -7.68 1.15
N GLU A 58 -3.18 -6.95 0.90
CA GLU A 58 -3.50 -5.72 1.62
C GLU A 58 -4.23 -6.05 2.92
N TRP A 59 -3.72 -5.57 4.05
CA TRP A 59 -4.46 -5.55 5.32
C TRP A 59 -5.35 -4.32 5.37
N ARG A 60 -6.40 -4.28 4.55
CA ARG A 60 -7.41 -3.22 4.62
C ARG A 60 -8.50 -3.64 5.61
N GLN A 61 -8.27 -3.43 6.90
CA GLN A 61 -9.29 -3.62 7.93
C GLN A 61 -9.43 -2.34 8.75
N THR A 62 -10.02 -1.32 8.14
CA THR A 62 -10.62 -0.23 8.90
C THR A 62 -12.05 -0.61 9.18
N TYR A 63 -12.29 -1.27 10.31
CA TYR A 63 -13.64 -1.49 10.79
C TYR A 63 -14.07 -0.25 11.56
N ALA A 64 -15.17 0.37 11.16
CA ALA A 64 -15.67 1.58 11.81
C ALA A 64 -16.14 1.32 13.26
N VAL A 65 -16.43 0.05 13.60
CA VAL A 65 -16.95 -0.34 14.91
C VAL A 65 -16.32 -1.70 15.32
N THR A 66 -17.08 -2.78 15.17
CA THR A 66 -16.65 -4.14 15.52
C THR A 66 -16.22 -4.85 14.24
N PRO A 67 -15.03 -5.47 14.21
CA PRO A 67 -14.66 -6.33 13.09
C PRO A 67 -15.67 -7.48 12.97
N PRO A 68 -16.05 -7.89 11.75
CA PRO A 68 -16.83 -9.09 11.56
C PRO A 68 -16.06 -10.31 12.09
N PRO A 69 -16.77 -11.42 12.37
CA PRO A 69 -16.16 -12.69 12.75
C PRO A 69 -15.04 -13.10 11.78
N ILE A 70 -14.02 -13.79 12.28
CA ILE A 70 -12.78 -14.09 11.54
C ILE A 70 -13.07 -14.81 10.21
N GLU A 71 -14.05 -15.71 10.21
CA GLU A 71 -14.56 -16.51 9.11
C GLU A 71 -15.21 -15.68 8.00
N GLU A 72 -15.76 -14.51 8.34
CA GLU A 72 -16.37 -13.56 7.40
C GLU A 72 -15.36 -12.57 6.85
N ARG A 73 -14.17 -12.46 7.46
CA ARG A 73 -13.15 -11.52 6.99
C ARG A 73 -12.65 -11.90 5.61
N ARG A 74 -12.54 -10.89 4.74
CA ARG A 74 -11.94 -10.97 3.41
C ARG A 74 -10.80 -10.00 3.29
N PHE A 75 -9.75 -10.44 2.63
CA PHE A 75 -8.53 -9.67 2.41
C PHE A 75 -8.38 -9.36 0.92
N PRO A 76 -8.12 -8.08 0.57
CA PRO A 76 -7.77 -7.70 -0.78
C PRO A 76 -6.38 -8.23 -1.16
N VAL A 77 -6.27 -8.76 -2.38
CA VAL A 77 -5.00 -9.07 -3.03
C VAL A 77 -4.78 -8.03 -4.13
N LEU A 78 -3.77 -7.20 -3.99
CA LEU A 78 -3.36 -6.25 -5.02
C LEU A 78 -2.66 -7.02 -6.15
N LEU A 79 -3.16 -6.84 -7.36
CA LEU A 79 -2.65 -7.46 -8.56
C LEU A 79 -1.67 -6.51 -9.25
N ALA A 80 -0.61 -7.04 -9.84
CA ALA A 80 0.35 -6.25 -10.58
C ALA A 80 -0.32 -5.59 -11.81
N PRO A 81 -0.01 -4.31 -12.11
CA PRO A 81 -0.50 -3.63 -13.31
C PRO A 81 -0.02 -4.32 -14.60
N PRO A 82 -0.68 -4.08 -15.76
CA PRO A 82 -1.65 -3.02 -16.04
C PRO A 82 -3.13 -3.43 -15.97
N LEU A 83 -3.50 -4.38 -15.10
CA LEU A 83 -4.88 -4.87 -15.03
C LEU A 83 -5.91 -3.76 -14.74
N LEU A 84 -7.04 -3.85 -15.45
CA LEU A 84 -8.22 -3.04 -15.21
C LEU A 84 -9.22 -3.78 -14.33
N GLN A 85 -10.12 -3.04 -13.68
CA GLN A 85 -11.13 -3.65 -12.82
C GLN A 85 -12.07 -4.58 -13.61
N SER A 86 -12.39 -4.21 -14.86
CA SER A 86 -13.14 -5.04 -15.81
C SER A 86 -12.43 -6.35 -16.16
N ASP A 87 -11.12 -6.45 -15.91
CA ASP A 87 -10.40 -7.68 -16.18
C ASP A 87 -10.61 -8.78 -15.15
N VAL A 88 -11.18 -8.41 -14.00
CA VAL A 88 -11.32 -9.28 -12.84
C VAL A 88 -12.74 -9.13 -12.28
N PRO A 89 -13.78 -9.54 -13.03
CA PRO A 89 -15.15 -9.51 -12.52
C PRO A 89 -15.32 -10.46 -11.32
N ALA A 90 -16.37 -10.24 -10.54
CA ALA A 90 -16.80 -11.18 -9.51
C ALA A 90 -17.00 -12.59 -10.10
N GLY A 91 -16.68 -13.62 -9.33
CA GLY A 91 -16.67 -15.02 -9.76
C GLY A 91 -15.37 -15.48 -10.44
N THR A 92 -14.45 -14.56 -10.77
CA THR A 92 -13.11 -14.93 -11.27
C THR A 92 -12.39 -15.81 -10.25
N LYS A 93 -11.82 -16.93 -10.68
CA LYS A 93 -11.06 -17.84 -9.82
C LYS A 93 -9.58 -17.50 -9.87
N VAL A 94 -8.96 -17.31 -8.72
CA VAL A 94 -7.53 -17.05 -8.59
C VAL A 94 -6.79 -18.35 -8.32
N TRP A 95 -5.84 -18.67 -9.20
CA TRP A 95 -5.00 -19.86 -9.11
C TRP A 95 -3.55 -19.45 -8.97
N LEU A 96 -2.85 -20.06 -8.02
CA LEU A 96 -1.41 -19.95 -7.94
C LEU A 96 -0.77 -20.91 -8.94
N MET A 97 0.17 -20.39 -9.72
CA MET A 97 0.90 -21.16 -10.72
C MET A 97 2.34 -21.41 -10.29
N GLU A 98 3.00 -20.39 -9.75
CA GLU A 98 4.39 -20.45 -9.35
C GLU A 98 4.63 -19.52 -8.17
N ARG A 99 5.36 -20.02 -7.16
CA ARG A 99 5.77 -19.21 -6.02
C ARG A 99 6.88 -18.27 -6.45
N ALA A 100 6.86 -17.05 -5.93
CA ALA A 100 8.03 -16.17 -5.97
C ALA A 100 9.24 -16.92 -5.40
N PRO A 101 10.47 -16.72 -5.90
CA PRO A 101 11.65 -17.23 -5.20
C PRO A 101 11.65 -16.69 -3.76
N ASN A 102 12.04 -17.51 -2.79
CA ASN A 102 12.28 -17.01 -1.44
C ASN A 102 13.34 -15.92 -1.55
N GLN A 103 12.96 -14.67 -1.35
CA GLN A 103 13.94 -13.61 -1.18
C GLN A 103 14.59 -13.87 0.17
N THR A 104 15.77 -14.50 0.17
CA THR A 104 16.69 -14.39 1.29
C THR A 104 16.99 -12.91 1.38
N VAL A 105 16.33 -12.23 2.32
CA VAL A 105 16.73 -10.88 2.68
C VAL A 105 18.11 -11.06 3.28
N GLU A 106 19.15 -10.89 2.47
CA GLU A 106 20.47 -10.60 2.98
C GLU A 106 20.29 -9.34 3.80
N ARG A 107 20.12 -9.50 5.11
CA ARG A 107 20.33 -8.43 6.06
C ARG A 107 21.78 -8.05 5.88
N THR A 108 22.06 -7.10 5.00
CA THR A 108 23.35 -6.42 4.98
C THR A 108 23.45 -5.72 6.33
N ALA A 109 24.01 -6.43 7.30
CA ALA A 109 24.44 -5.90 8.58
C ALA A 109 25.65 -5.02 8.31
N SER A 110 25.41 -3.88 7.68
CA SER A 110 26.31 -2.73 7.70
C SER A 110 25.55 -1.58 8.33
N GLN A 111 25.16 -1.76 9.59
CA GLN A 111 25.21 -0.62 10.51
C GLN A 111 26.68 -0.19 10.55
N PRO A 112 27.06 1.02 10.11
CA PRO A 112 28.35 1.55 10.48
C PRO A 112 28.33 1.75 12.00
N SER A 113 28.93 0.81 12.73
CA SER A 113 29.39 0.99 14.10
C SER A 113 30.52 2.02 14.10
N GLY A 114 30.18 3.29 13.88
CA GLY A 114 31.17 4.32 13.63
C GLY A 114 30.62 5.73 13.83
N ARG A 115 30.82 6.24 15.05
CA ARG A 115 30.78 7.64 15.50
C ARG A 115 29.43 8.20 16.01
N PRO A 116 29.29 8.39 17.34
CA PRO A 116 28.26 9.26 17.88
C PRO A 116 28.62 10.71 17.52
N GLY A 117 27.77 11.42 16.78
CA GLY A 117 27.88 12.89 16.71
C GLY A 117 27.47 13.60 15.42
N LEU A 118 27.24 12.92 14.30
CA LEU A 118 27.02 13.63 13.02
C LEU A 118 25.54 13.84 12.62
N PHE A 119 24.59 13.04 13.13
CA PHE A 119 23.17 13.26 12.86
C PHE A 119 22.54 14.41 13.67
N LYS A 120 23.22 14.94 14.70
CA LYS A 120 22.79 16.18 15.40
C LYS A 120 23.22 17.48 14.69
N ARG A 121 24.07 17.42 13.65
CA ARG A 121 24.61 18.61 12.95
C ARG A 121 23.84 18.99 11.69
N LEU A 122 23.08 18.07 11.09
CA LEU A 122 22.19 18.37 9.96
C LEU A 122 20.83 18.96 10.38
N TRP A 123 20.36 18.66 11.60
CA TRP A 123 19.16 19.31 12.18
C TRP A 123 19.44 20.65 12.88
N ARG A 124 20.71 21.05 13.05
CA ARG A 124 21.13 22.30 13.72
C ARG A 124 21.63 23.39 12.74
N LEU A 125 21.32 23.24 11.46
CA LEU A 125 21.53 24.25 10.42
C LEU A 125 20.22 24.73 9.77
N ALA A 126 19.07 24.17 10.17
CA ALA A 126 17.75 24.81 10.08
C ALA A 126 17.61 25.85 11.22
N ARG A 127 18.45 26.89 11.10
CA ARG A 127 18.40 28.18 11.78
C ARG A 127 16.96 28.74 11.68
N GLY A 128 16.34 29.29 12.71
CA GLY A 128 16.95 29.97 13.85
C GLY A 128 17.64 31.27 13.42
N ARG A 129 16.93 32.16 12.71
CA ARG A 129 17.18 33.60 12.46
C ARG A 129 15.88 34.14 11.83
N SER A 130 15.14 35.12 12.33
CA SER A 130 15.44 36.19 13.27
C SER A 130 14.15 36.70 13.93
N ALA A 131 14.23 37.01 15.22
CA ALA A 131 13.33 37.95 15.89
C ALA A 131 14.16 39.16 16.36
N SER A 132 13.80 40.35 15.89
CA SER A 132 14.02 41.65 16.58
C SER A 132 13.21 42.72 15.82
N ARG A 133 12.07 43.18 16.36
CA ARG A 133 11.90 44.47 17.06
C ARG A 133 12.54 45.64 16.29
N SER A 134 11.78 46.57 15.74
CA SER A 134 11.19 47.80 16.35
C SER A 134 10.81 48.69 15.13
N ALA A 135 9.97 49.73 15.11
CA ALA A 135 9.50 50.71 16.07
C ALA A 135 8.25 51.39 15.46
N THR A 136 7.40 51.95 16.31
CA THR A 136 6.32 52.88 15.97
C THR A 136 6.86 54.15 15.28
N PRO A 137 6.03 54.86 14.51
CA PRO A 137 5.84 56.27 14.86
C PRO A 137 4.36 56.65 14.95
N ARG A 138 4.06 57.38 16.03
CA ARG A 138 2.98 58.36 16.08
C ARG A 138 3.18 59.37 14.94
N HIS A 139 2.11 59.70 14.23
CA HIS A 139 1.90 61.09 13.86
C HIS A 139 0.43 61.46 14.07
N GLU A 140 0.29 62.46 14.91
CA GLU A 140 -0.92 63.13 15.33
C GLU A 140 -1.24 64.28 14.37
N THR A 141 -2.55 64.55 14.21
CA THR A 141 -3.20 65.77 13.69
C THR A 141 -2.98 66.24 12.25
N SER A 142 -4.07 66.29 11.47
CA SER A 142 -4.65 67.60 11.11
C SER A 142 -6.11 67.52 10.64
N ARG A 143 -6.90 68.48 11.13
CA ARG A 143 -8.25 68.85 10.70
C ARG A 143 -8.28 69.27 9.22
N ARG A 144 -9.38 68.98 8.50
CA ARG A 144 -10.09 70.01 7.70
C ARG A 144 -11.45 69.51 7.19
N THR A 145 -12.48 70.21 7.66
CA THR A 145 -13.74 70.59 7.01
C THR A 145 -13.86 70.34 5.51
N ARG A 146 -14.99 69.74 5.08
CA ARG A 146 -16.10 70.48 4.47
C ARG A 146 -17.39 69.66 4.58
#